data_AF-A8P9P0-F1
#
_entry.id   AF-A8P9P0-F1
#
_cell.length_a   1.000
_cell.length_b   1.000
_cell.length_c   1.000
_cell.angle_alpha   90.00
_cell.angle_beta   90.00
_cell.angle_gamma   90.00
#
_symmetry.space_group_name_H-M   'P 1'
#
loop_
_entity.id
_entity.type
_entity.pdbx_description
1 polymer ?
#
loop_
_entity_poly.entity_id
_entity_poly.type
_entity_poly.pdbx_seq_one_letter_code
_entity_poly.pdbx_strand_id
1 'polypeptide(L)'
;MSKAAAPIWKETLANFEPKVPACPEGVSEPAWVDLLFRKKCSICSRSAGYMRVYWELYQRFCTKCATSEFSVEWGSHHTILPRTLLDIVPTFSTSGTLSLAFSSLECDLQRGKLANHGSTPEPCTICERNILPFLGKPRENGFNVNQKRTNEKERWFGMECATWLEKMGDLASLAQTAEKQKRMELVHAKLIELGLAEKVRLLGPESSFWQEQVPRELLKKNITDRVWAGAEARVVAFVEKFYTRSLEEEAKAKAKDLERRQKEAIQKRSELFLQAYNNLEKSLPVNTFALSSADMFTIPEVVDLITQTPIDQEVTVADFNGIMEGHAALSEWWKAQATQKLLDTIRDKAAQALEVTLDEVTESALDLAFALFRCNTCFGDRYNLLPPLLSLEDALTHRCTLGLYKTPQVDDSQLAHFIEAVNHYPWIILDQLKVRDKDFSNTLKFLKDTGRDIKTTTAKMLDEVDEIFECRSCWRGDSYLDEKVMLDWHLAVSNEFTEGVLLLWRDC
;
A
#
# COMPACT_ATOMS: atom_id res chain seq x y z
N MET A 1 5.03 -5.24 67.87
CA MET A 1 5.88 -4.02 67.95
C MET A 1 5.37 -3.13 69.07
N SER A 2 6.24 -2.46 69.83
CA SER A 2 5.82 -1.62 70.96
C SER A 2 5.31 -0.25 70.48
N LYS A 3 4.32 0.32 71.19
CA LYS A 3 3.78 1.66 70.91
C LYS A 3 4.85 2.77 70.98
N ALA A 4 5.99 2.50 71.63
CA ALA A 4 7.08 3.45 71.81
C ALA A 4 7.82 3.81 70.51
N ALA A 5 7.75 2.97 69.46
CA ALA A 5 8.44 3.23 68.19
C ALA A 5 7.60 4.06 67.19
N ALA A 6 6.34 4.36 67.48
CA ALA A 6 5.44 5.07 66.55
C ALA A 6 5.93 6.47 66.13
N PRO A 7 6.53 7.32 67.00
CA PRO A 7 7.03 8.63 66.60
C PRO A 7 8.13 8.54 65.53
N ILE A 8 9.01 7.55 65.65
CA ILE A 8 10.14 7.33 64.72
C ILE A 8 9.63 7.00 63.32
N TRP A 9 8.60 6.16 63.20
CA TRP A 9 8.00 5.82 61.90
C TRP A 9 7.33 7.03 61.26
N LYS A 10 6.57 7.82 62.04
CA LYS A 10 5.91 9.03 61.55
C LYS A 10 6.91 10.04 61.01
N GLU A 11 8.00 10.27 61.74
CA GLU A 11 9.07 11.16 61.30
C GLU A 11 9.81 10.62 60.07
N THR A 12 10.09 9.31 60.03
CA THR A 12 10.75 8.67 58.89
C THR A 12 9.90 8.77 57.62
N LEU A 13 8.60 8.50 57.70
CA LEU A 13 7.67 8.60 56.57
C LEU A 13 7.45 10.05 56.12
N ALA A 14 7.42 11.01 57.06
CA ALA A 14 7.28 12.43 56.75
C ALA A 14 8.46 12.98 55.93
N ASN A 15 9.67 12.43 56.15
CA ASN A 15 10.89 12.82 55.44
C ASN A 15 11.16 11.99 54.17
N PHE A 16 10.28 11.05 53.81
CA PHE A 16 10.48 10.21 52.64
C PHE A 16 10.01 10.92 51.36
N GLU A 17 10.83 10.91 50.31
CA GLU A 17 10.50 11.47 48.99
C GLU A 17 10.34 10.36 47.94
N PRO A 18 9.24 10.35 47.16
CA PRO A 18 8.11 11.27 47.17
C PRO A 18 7.24 11.06 48.43
N LYS A 19 6.63 12.15 48.91
CA LYS A 19 5.84 12.18 50.15
C LYS A 19 4.85 11.01 50.21
N VAL A 20 5.00 10.18 51.23
CA VAL A 20 4.16 8.99 51.45
C VAL A 20 2.76 9.43 51.90
N PRO A 21 1.68 8.79 51.41
CA PRO A 21 0.33 9.05 51.90
C PRO A 21 0.23 8.80 53.41
N ALA A 22 -0.57 9.61 54.10
CA ALA A 22 -0.75 9.49 55.54
C ALA A 22 -1.30 8.11 55.93
N CYS A 23 -0.87 7.56 57.07
CA CYS A 23 -1.39 6.28 57.56
C CYS A 23 -2.92 6.38 57.75
N PRO A 24 -3.72 5.49 57.15
CA PRO A 24 -5.17 5.56 57.23
C PRO A 24 -5.67 5.26 58.64
N GLU A 25 -6.82 5.82 58.99
CA GLU A 25 -7.43 5.63 60.31
C GLU A 25 -7.75 4.15 60.54
N GLY A 26 -7.38 3.61 61.71
CA GLY A 26 -7.58 2.20 62.04
C GLY A 26 -6.44 1.26 61.61
N VAL A 27 -5.47 1.74 60.82
CA VAL A 27 -4.24 0.98 60.48
C VAL A 27 -3.09 1.45 61.36
N SER A 28 -2.34 0.51 61.93
CA SER A 28 -1.13 0.84 62.69
C SER A 28 0.01 1.23 61.74
N GLU A 29 0.81 2.24 62.08
CA GLU A 29 1.98 2.67 61.28
C GLU A 29 2.86 1.49 60.81
N PRO A 30 3.19 0.47 61.63
CA PRO A 30 3.96 -0.66 61.14
C PRO A 30 3.26 -1.49 60.07
N ALA A 31 1.94 -1.69 60.18
CA ALA A 31 1.16 -2.40 59.17
C ALA A 31 1.08 -1.60 57.87
N TRP A 32 1.01 -0.26 57.98
CA TRP A 32 1.06 0.64 56.83
C TRP A 32 2.43 0.59 56.12
N VAL A 33 3.53 0.67 56.86
CA VAL A 33 4.90 0.51 56.34
C VAL A 33 5.08 -0.87 55.70
N ASP A 34 4.56 -1.93 56.32
CA ASP A 34 4.58 -3.29 55.78
C ASP A 34 3.90 -3.32 54.41
N LEU A 35 2.72 -2.72 54.28
CA LEU A 35 1.99 -2.66 53.03
C LEU A 35 2.75 -1.89 51.95
N LEU A 36 3.31 -0.73 52.29
CA LEU A 36 4.03 0.15 51.36
C LEU A 36 5.29 -0.51 50.79
N PHE A 37 6.15 -1.05 51.67
CA PHE A 37 7.52 -1.41 51.28
C PHE A 37 7.76 -2.92 51.22
N ARG A 38 6.98 -3.74 51.93
CA ARG A 38 7.23 -5.18 51.97
C ARG A 38 6.71 -5.87 50.72
N LYS A 39 7.52 -6.80 50.23
CA LYS A 39 7.22 -7.66 49.08
C LYS A 39 6.80 -9.06 49.53
N LYS A 40 5.76 -9.16 50.37
CA LYS A 40 5.19 -10.44 50.83
C LYS A 40 3.66 -10.39 50.80
N CYS A 41 3.04 -11.53 50.50
CA CYS A 41 1.59 -11.68 50.55
C CYS A 41 1.08 -11.59 51.99
N SER A 42 0.03 -10.81 52.25
CA SER A 42 -0.61 -10.64 53.56
C SER A 42 -1.19 -11.95 54.12
N ILE A 43 -1.50 -12.93 53.26
CA ILE A 43 -2.12 -14.20 53.65
C ILE A 43 -1.06 -15.28 53.83
N CYS A 44 -0.36 -15.66 52.76
CA CYS A 44 0.59 -16.76 52.81
C CYS A 44 2.00 -16.36 53.25
N SER A 45 2.28 -15.05 53.44
CA SER A 45 3.59 -14.50 53.81
C SER A 45 4.76 -14.86 52.87
N ARG A 46 4.49 -15.42 51.68
CA ARG A 46 5.50 -15.72 50.67
C ARG A 46 5.78 -14.49 49.82
N SER A 47 7.03 -14.33 49.39
CA SER A 47 7.40 -13.42 48.31
C SER A 47 7.09 -14.08 46.97
N ALA A 48 6.43 -13.36 46.09
CA ALA A 48 6.15 -13.79 44.72
C ALA A 48 6.67 -12.76 43.72
N GLY A 49 6.97 -13.19 42.50
CA GLY A 49 7.47 -12.28 41.44
C GLY A 49 6.44 -11.21 41.05
N TYR A 50 5.15 -11.55 41.13
CA TYR A 50 4.04 -10.62 40.94
C TYR A 50 3.16 -10.58 42.19
N MET A 51 3.03 -9.41 42.79
CA MET A 51 2.15 -9.15 43.93
C MET A 51 1.42 -7.84 43.71
N ARG A 52 0.13 -7.83 43.97
CA ARG A 52 -0.72 -6.64 43.83
C ARG A 52 -1.07 -6.10 45.20
N VAL A 53 -0.97 -4.79 45.35
CA VAL A 53 -1.50 -4.07 46.51
C VAL A 53 -2.94 -3.68 46.19
N TYR A 54 -3.84 -4.03 47.10
CA TYR A 54 -5.23 -3.62 47.09
C TYR A 54 -5.35 -2.56 48.18
N TRP A 55 -5.22 -1.30 47.77
CA TRP A 55 -5.07 -0.18 48.68
C TRP A 55 -6.33 0.05 49.51
N GLU A 56 -7.50 -0.24 48.94
CA GLU A 56 -8.80 -0.17 49.61
C GLU A 56 -8.95 -1.22 50.71
N LEU A 57 -8.23 -2.35 50.60
CA LEU A 57 -8.22 -3.41 51.60
C LEU A 57 -7.04 -3.34 52.58
N TYR A 58 -6.14 -2.37 52.37
CA TYR A 58 -4.86 -2.28 53.06
C TYR A 58 -4.06 -3.59 53.06
N GLN A 59 -4.15 -4.37 51.97
CA GLN A 59 -3.56 -5.71 51.88
C GLN A 59 -2.86 -5.94 50.53
N ARG A 60 -1.87 -6.83 50.55
CA ARG A 60 -1.11 -7.25 49.37
C ARG A 60 -1.31 -8.74 49.14
N PHE A 61 -1.72 -9.13 47.95
CA PHE A 61 -1.90 -10.55 47.62
C PHE A 61 -0.98 -10.99 46.48
N CYS A 62 -0.48 -12.23 46.57
CA CYS A 62 0.01 -12.92 45.38
C CYS A 62 -1.20 -13.40 44.56
N THR A 63 -0.99 -13.64 43.26
CA THR A 63 -2.07 -14.04 42.34
C THR A 63 -2.88 -15.22 42.87
N LYS A 64 -2.22 -16.26 43.40
CA LYS A 64 -2.88 -17.46 43.94
C LYS A 64 -3.80 -17.16 45.13
N CYS A 65 -3.34 -16.37 46.09
CA CYS A 65 -4.15 -15.99 47.26
C CYS A 65 -5.27 -15.03 46.87
N ALA A 66 -5.02 -14.12 45.93
CA ALA A 66 -6.06 -13.23 45.43
C ALA A 66 -7.21 -14.04 44.79
N THR A 67 -6.89 -15.02 43.95
CA THR A 67 -7.91 -15.86 43.28
C THR A 67 -8.58 -16.88 44.20
N SER A 68 -7.95 -17.29 45.31
CA SER A 68 -8.54 -18.25 46.24
C SER A 68 -9.52 -17.60 47.21
N GLU A 69 -9.22 -16.37 47.63
CA GLU A 69 -10.01 -15.66 48.64
C GLU A 69 -11.06 -14.73 48.02
N PHE A 70 -10.84 -14.25 46.79
CA PHE A 70 -11.73 -13.32 46.12
C PHE A 70 -12.21 -13.90 44.79
N SER A 71 -13.50 -13.76 44.53
CA SER A 71 -14.06 -14.01 43.21
C SER A 71 -13.60 -12.90 42.26
N VAL A 72 -12.72 -13.23 41.32
CA VAL A 72 -12.25 -12.30 40.29
C VAL A 72 -13.22 -12.35 39.12
N GLU A 73 -14.04 -11.32 38.95
CA GLU A 73 -14.83 -11.13 37.72
C GLU A 73 -13.95 -10.45 36.65
N TRP A 74 -13.81 -11.10 35.50
CA TRP A 74 -13.13 -10.53 34.33
C TRP A 74 -14.14 -9.73 33.52
N GLY A 75 -13.78 -8.49 33.15
CA GLY A 75 -14.65 -7.51 32.49
C GLY A 75 -15.18 -7.86 31.08
N SER A 76 -15.16 -9.12 30.67
CA SER A 76 -15.64 -9.59 29.37
C SER A 76 -16.76 -10.64 29.44
N HIS A 77 -17.10 -11.18 30.61
CA HIS A 77 -18.30 -12.02 30.78
C HIS A 77 -19.13 -11.52 31.95
N HIS A 78 -20.13 -10.71 31.63
CA HIS A 78 -21.13 -10.26 32.58
C HIS A 78 -21.98 -11.45 33.09
N THR A 79 -21.64 -12.05 34.22
CA THR A 79 -22.67 -12.41 35.20
C THR A 79 -23.08 -11.10 35.86
N ILE A 80 -24.12 -10.45 35.36
CA ILE A 80 -24.65 -9.23 35.95
C ILE A 80 -25.18 -9.60 37.34
N LEU A 81 -24.37 -9.45 38.39
CA LEU A 81 -24.92 -9.28 39.72
C LEU A 81 -25.86 -8.06 39.64
N PRO A 82 -27.15 -8.19 40.02
CA PRO A 82 -28.05 -7.06 40.12
C PRO A 82 -27.37 -5.88 40.81
N ARG A 83 -27.57 -4.66 40.30
CA ARG A 83 -26.96 -3.43 40.84
C ARG A 83 -27.17 -3.25 42.35
N THR A 84 -28.26 -3.83 42.86
CA THR A 84 -28.59 -3.92 44.30
C THR A 84 -27.67 -4.83 45.12
N LEU A 85 -27.09 -5.88 44.53
CA LEU A 85 -26.09 -6.74 45.16
C LEU A 85 -24.68 -6.15 45.11
N LEU A 86 -24.32 -5.45 44.02
CA LEU A 86 -23.05 -4.72 43.92
C LEU A 86 -22.92 -3.64 45.00
N ASP A 87 -24.04 -3.05 45.43
CA ASP A 87 -24.07 -2.07 46.52
C ASP A 87 -23.87 -2.69 47.93
N ILE A 88 -23.96 -4.02 48.06
CA ILE A 88 -23.90 -4.76 49.35
C ILE A 88 -22.63 -5.60 49.47
N VAL A 89 -22.16 -6.16 48.36
CA VAL A 89 -20.94 -6.95 48.31
C VAL A 89 -19.73 -6.00 48.28
N PRO A 90 -18.70 -6.18 49.13
CA PRO A 90 -17.47 -5.42 49.03
C PRO A 90 -16.80 -5.67 47.69
N THR A 91 -17.05 -4.82 46.70
CA THR A 91 -16.38 -4.86 45.40
C THR A 91 -15.26 -3.83 45.37
N PHE A 92 -14.04 -4.26 45.05
CA PHE A 92 -12.93 -3.37 44.76
C PHE A 92 -12.59 -3.48 43.28
N SER A 93 -12.32 -2.35 42.64
CA SER A 93 -11.96 -2.33 41.23
C SER A 93 -10.49 -2.64 41.08
N THR A 94 -10.15 -3.62 40.24
CA THR A 94 -8.78 -3.85 39.81
C THR A 94 -8.38 -2.90 38.68
N SER A 95 -8.70 -1.60 38.77
CA SER A 95 -8.24 -0.61 37.79
C SER A 95 -6.77 -0.30 38.02
N GLY A 96 -5.91 -1.01 37.29
CA GLY A 96 -4.46 -0.82 37.29
C GLY A 96 -3.86 -1.66 36.16
N THR A 97 -3.64 -0.99 35.02
CA THR A 97 -2.77 -1.32 33.87
C THR A 97 -2.34 -2.79 33.74
N LEU A 98 -3.28 -3.68 33.44
CA LEU A 98 -2.99 -5.04 32.96
C LEU A 98 -2.90 -5.08 31.43
N SER A 99 -2.17 -4.13 30.82
CA SER A 99 -2.01 -4.15 29.36
C SER A 99 -0.74 -4.85 28.87
N LEU A 100 0.24 -5.19 29.72
CA LEU A 100 1.56 -5.61 29.21
C LEU A 100 2.20 -6.86 29.85
N ALA A 101 1.53 -7.57 30.77
CA ALA A 101 2.10 -8.77 31.41
C ALA A 101 1.29 -10.06 31.24
N PHE A 102 0.29 -10.10 30.35
CA PHE A 102 -0.54 -11.29 30.12
C PHE A 102 -0.25 -12.07 28.82
N SER A 103 0.74 -11.67 28.03
CA SER A 103 1.18 -12.46 26.87
C SER A 103 1.94 -13.75 27.23
N SER A 104 2.25 -14.00 28.51
CA SER A 104 2.97 -15.21 28.95
C SER A 104 2.13 -16.19 29.79
N LEU A 105 0.84 -15.92 30.01
CA LEU A 105 -0.10 -16.88 30.61
C LEU A 105 -1.08 -17.48 29.59
N GLU A 106 -0.78 -17.35 28.29
CA GLU A 106 -1.56 -17.96 27.19
C GLU A 106 -1.29 -19.46 26.99
N CYS A 107 -0.45 -20.12 27.79
CA CYS A 107 0.11 -21.43 27.39
C CYS A 107 -0.24 -22.67 28.23
N ASP A 108 -1.26 -22.68 29.09
CA ASP A 108 -1.67 -23.92 29.79
C ASP A 108 -3.15 -24.33 29.65
N LEU A 109 -3.93 -23.61 28.84
CA LEU A 109 -5.33 -23.99 28.53
C LEU A 109 -5.54 -24.48 27.08
N GLN A 110 -4.50 -24.52 26.23
CA GLN A 110 -4.60 -25.01 24.85
C GLN A 110 -4.24 -26.51 24.64
N ARG A 111 -4.14 -27.32 25.69
CA ARG A 111 -4.03 -28.78 25.54
C ARG A 111 -5.23 -29.49 26.14
N GLY A 112 -6.33 -29.51 25.39
CA GLY A 112 -7.47 -30.37 25.73
C GLY A 112 -8.77 -30.07 24.99
N LYS A 113 -8.81 -30.37 23.68
CA LYS A 113 -10.02 -30.70 22.89
C LYS A 113 -11.22 -29.73 23.03
N LEU A 114 -11.27 -28.71 22.19
CA LEU A 114 -12.55 -28.17 21.73
C LEU A 114 -13.04 -29.05 20.58
N ALA A 115 -13.89 -30.02 20.93
CA ALA A 115 -14.83 -30.61 19.98
C ALA A 115 -16.07 -29.70 19.94
N ASN A 116 -16.52 -29.39 18.73
CA ASN A 116 -17.78 -28.72 18.44
C ASN A 116 -18.94 -29.36 19.19
N HIS A 117 -19.60 -28.63 20.09
CA HIS A 117 -20.98 -28.88 20.46
C HIS A 117 -21.67 -27.55 20.78
N GLY A 118 -22.73 -27.25 20.03
CA GLY A 118 -23.71 -26.26 20.42
C GLY A 118 -24.52 -26.80 21.60
N SER A 119 -24.42 -26.15 22.75
CA SER A 119 -25.34 -26.30 23.85
C SER A 119 -25.52 -24.94 24.55
N THR A 120 -26.76 -24.67 24.93
CA THR A 120 -27.24 -23.49 25.67
C THR A 120 -26.49 -23.28 27.00
N PRO A 121 -26.39 -22.03 27.50
CA PRO A 121 -25.70 -21.76 28.75
C PRO A 121 -26.53 -22.26 29.95
N GLU A 122 -26.01 -23.23 30.70
CA GLU A 122 -26.52 -23.53 32.04
C GLU A 122 -26.07 -22.45 33.05
N PRO A 123 -26.94 -22.00 33.98
CA PRO A 123 -26.56 -21.01 34.98
C PRO A 123 -25.55 -21.55 36.01
N CYS A 124 -24.64 -20.68 36.44
CA CYS A 124 -23.72 -20.87 37.57
C CYS A 124 -24.44 -21.35 38.84
N THR A 125 -24.33 -22.64 39.18
CA THR A 125 -24.90 -23.24 40.39
C THR A 125 -24.27 -22.74 41.71
N ILE A 126 -23.09 -22.11 41.64
CA ILE A 126 -22.42 -21.47 42.79
C ILE A 126 -23.17 -20.20 43.23
N CYS A 127 -23.80 -19.52 42.27
CA CYS A 127 -24.45 -18.23 42.46
C CYS A 127 -25.78 -18.34 43.24
N GLU A 128 -26.51 -19.46 43.09
CA GLU A 128 -27.80 -19.67 43.78
C GLU A 128 -27.64 -20.09 45.25
N ARG A 129 -26.63 -20.89 45.61
CA ARG A 129 -26.56 -21.48 46.97
C ARG A 129 -26.12 -20.52 48.08
N ASN A 130 -25.35 -19.47 47.77
CA ASN A 130 -24.75 -18.64 48.81
C ASN A 130 -25.39 -17.25 48.97
N ILE A 131 -26.11 -16.75 47.96
CA ILE A 131 -26.57 -15.35 47.93
C ILE A 131 -28.07 -15.21 48.28
N LEU A 132 -28.90 -16.18 47.90
CA LEU A 132 -30.36 -16.15 48.11
C LEU A 132 -30.81 -15.96 49.58
N PRO A 133 -30.12 -16.48 50.62
CA PRO A 133 -30.54 -16.27 52.01
C PRO A 133 -30.43 -14.81 52.48
N PHE A 134 -29.62 -13.98 51.81
CA PHE A 134 -29.39 -12.57 52.19
C PHE A 134 -30.37 -11.58 51.54
N LEU A 135 -31.10 -12.00 50.50
CA LEU A 135 -32.04 -11.16 49.75
C LEU A 135 -33.43 -11.04 50.41
N GLY A 136 -33.71 -11.81 51.45
CA GLY A 136 -35.06 -11.96 52.03
C GLY A 136 -35.46 -11.00 53.15
N LYS A 137 -34.63 -10.02 53.54
CA LYS A 137 -35.02 -9.05 54.58
C LYS A 137 -34.72 -7.60 54.16
N PRO A 138 -35.72 -6.72 54.04
CA PRO A 138 -35.48 -5.30 53.84
C PRO A 138 -34.81 -4.75 55.11
N ARG A 139 -33.59 -4.24 54.98
CA ARG A 139 -32.91 -3.48 56.05
C ARG A 139 -33.01 -1.98 55.77
N GLU A 140 -33.22 -1.24 56.84
CA GLU A 140 -33.41 0.20 56.91
C GLU A 140 -32.29 0.99 56.22
N ASN A 141 -32.68 2.09 55.57
CA ASN A 141 -31.90 2.95 54.67
C ASN A 141 -30.64 3.62 55.29
N GLY A 142 -30.33 3.38 56.56
CA GLY A 142 -29.15 3.95 57.25
C GLY A 142 -27.83 3.23 56.98
N PHE A 143 -27.86 1.92 56.70
CA PHE A 143 -26.63 1.13 56.48
C PHE A 143 -25.94 1.46 55.14
N ASN A 144 -26.74 1.79 54.12
CA ASN A 144 -26.28 2.01 52.74
C ASN A 144 -25.51 3.35 52.58
N VAL A 145 -25.88 4.41 53.31
CA VAL A 145 -25.24 5.74 53.17
C VAL A 145 -23.89 5.82 53.90
N ASN A 146 -23.79 5.29 55.12
CA ASN A 146 -22.53 5.29 55.87
C ASN A 146 -21.50 4.35 55.24
N GLN A 147 -21.92 3.17 54.76
CA GLN A 147 -21.03 2.25 54.06
C GLN A 147 -20.55 2.83 52.72
N LYS A 148 -21.44 3.50 51.94
CA LYS A 148 -21.03 4.23 50.73
C LYS A 148 -20.02 5.33 51.02
N ARG A 149 -20.22 6.14 52.07
CA ARG A 149 -19.27 7.20 52.45
C ARG A 149 -17.92 6.66 52.92
N THR A 150 -17.90 5.56 53.65
CA THR A 150 -16.65 4.89 54.06
C THR A 150 -15.92 4.32 52.84
N ASN A 151 -16.64 3.63 51.94
CA ASN A 151 -16.09 3.09 50.70
C ASN A 151 -15.54 4.19 49.78
N GLU A 152 -16.18 5.36 49.71
CA GLU A 152 -15.68 6.50 48.94
C GLU A 152 -14.38 7.07 49.51
N LYS A 153 -14.27 7.19 50.84
CA LYS A 153 -13.02 7.63 51.49
C LYS A 153 -11.88 6.64 51.26
N GLU A 154 -12.15 5.34 51.43
CA GLU A 154 -11.17 4.27 51.19
C GLU A 154 -10.75 4.22 49.72
N ARG A 155 -11.68 4.45 48.79
CA ARG A 155 -11.41 4.53 47.36
C ARG A 155 -10.54 5.73 46.99
N TRP A 156 -10.85 6.92 47.50
CA TRP A 156 -10.03 8.12 47.29
C TRP A 156 -8.62 7.94 47.84
N PHE A 157 -8.50 7.37 49.04
CA PHE A 157 -7.21 7.03 49.63
C PHE A 157 -6.46 5.99 48.78
N GLY A 158 -7.17 4.98 48.26
CA GLY A 158 -6.61 3.98 47.36
C GLY A 158 -6.03 4.58 46.08
N MET A 159 -6.73 5.57 45.51
CA MET A 159 -6.23 6.34 44.36
C MET A 159 -4.96 7.14 44.69
N GLU A 160 -4.93 7.82 45.84
CA GLU A 160 -3.74 8.56 46.29
C GLU A 160 -2.50 7.64 46.43
N CYS A 161 -2.70 6.45 47.00
CA CYS A 161 -1.64 5.46 47.15
C CYS A 161 -1.19 4.85 45.82
N ALA A 162 -2.13 4.63 44.89
CA ALA A 162 -1.80 4.18 43.54
C ALA A 162 -0.95 5.22 42.79
N THR A 163 -1.33 6.51 42.85
CA THR A 163 -0.56 7.61 42.27
C THR A 163 0.82 7.74 42.90
N TRP A 164 0.95 7.55 44.21
CA TRP A 164 2.27 7.54 44.87
C TRP A 164 3.16 6.39 44.38
N LEU A 165 2.60 5.19 44.23
CA LEU A 165 3.34 4.03 43.73
C LEU A 165 3.80 4.21 42.28
N GLU A 166 2.97 4.85 41.45
CA GLU A 166 3.32 5.23 40.07
C GLU A 166 4.51 6.21 40.06
N LYS A 167 4.45 7.28 40.86
CA LYS A 167 5.56 8.25 41.01
C LYS A 167 6.86 7.59 41.46
N MET A 168 6.78 6.62 42.39
CA MET A 168 7.94 5.82 42.81
C MET A 168 8.53 5.02 41.64
N GLY A 169 7.66 4.45 40.79
CA GLY A 169 8.06 3.78 39.56
C GLY A 169 8.73 4.72 38.56
N ASP A 170 8.15 5.91 38.35
CA ASP A 170 8.70 6.93 37.46
C ASP A 170 10.08 7.40 37.91
N LEU A 171 10.26 7.68 39.22
CA LEU A 171 11.56 8.06 39.76
C LEU A 171 12.61 6.97 39.60
N ALA A 172 12.24 5.70 39.83
CA ALA A 172 13.14 4.58 39.60
C ALA A 172 13.49 4.42 38.11
N SER A 173 12.51 4.61 37.22
CA SER A 173 12.70 4.58 35.76
C SER A 173 13.61 5.71 35.27
N LEU A 174 13.42 6.94 35.78
CA LEU A 174 14.24 8.10 35.50
C LEU A 174 15.68 7.89 35.98
N ALA A 175 15.86 7.38 37.20
CA ALA A 175 17.18 7.06 37.74
C ALA A 175 17.89 5.99 36.91
N GLN A 176 17.19 4.94 36.49
CA GLN A 176 17.73 3.92 35.61
C GLN A 176 18.10 4.47 34.22
N THR A 177 17.28 5.35 33.66
CA THR A 177 17.53 5.99 32.37
C THR A 177 18.74 6.93 32.45
N ALA A 178 18.84 7.75 33.50
CA ALA A 178 19.98 8.62 33.74
C ALA A 178 21.29 7.82 33.90
N GLU A 179 21.23 6.69 34.61
CA GLU A 179 22.39 5.80 34.75
C GLU A 179 22.77 5.14 33.42
N LYS A 180 21.79 4.71 32.61
CA LYS A 180 22.03 4.20 31.26
C LYS A 180 22.69 5.26 30.37
N GLN A 181 22.21 6.50 30.44
CA GLN A 181 22.74 7.64 29.68
C GLN A 181 24.20 7.94 30.06
N LYS A 182 24.53 7.98 31.35
CA LYS A 182 25.93 8.13 31.82
C LYS A 182 26.84 7.04 31.25
N ARG A 183 26.37 5.80 31.19
CA ARG A 183 27.15 4.68 30.63
C ARG A 183 27.34 4.82 29.13
N MET A 184 26.33 5.30 28.39
CA MET A 184 26.46 5.62 26.97
C MET A 184 27.53 6.70 26.75
N GLU A 185 27.52 7.76 27.56
CA GLU A 185 28.51 8.85 27.50
C GLU A 185 29.93 8.35 27.79
N LEU A 186 30.12 7.43 28.74
CA LEU A 186 31.41 6.79 28.99
C LEU A 186 31.90 5.98 27.79
N VAL A 187 31.01 5.21 27.15
CA VAL A 187 31.34 4.47 25.91
C VAL A 187 31.71 5.44 24.79
N HIS A 188 30.96 6.53 24.63
CA HIS A 188 31.28 7.58 23.66
C HIS A 188 32.66 8.17 23.89
N ALA A 189 33.00 8.55 25.12
CA ALA A 189 34.30 9.10 25.47
C ALA A 189 35.43 8.12 25.11
N LYS A 190 35.30 6.83 25.47
CA LYS A 190 36.28 5.80 25.11
C LYS A 190 36.43 5.59 23.61
N LEU A 191 35.33 5.63 22.85
CA LEU A 191 35.37 5.52 21.39
C LEU A 191 36.02 6.75 20.74
N ILE A 192 35.81 7.94 21.28
CA ILE A 192 36.48 9.18 20.84
C ILE A 192 37.99 9.09 21.08
N GLU A 193 38.42 8.59 22.25
CA GLU A 193 39.84 8.36 22.58
C GLU A 193 40.51 7.41 21.57
N LEU A 194 39.77 6.45 21.01
CA LEU A 194 40.23 5.52 19.97
C LEU A 194 40.23 6.12 18.55
N GLY A 195 39.92 7.41 18.40
CA GLY A 195 39.90 8.10 17.10
C GLY A 195 38.62 7.88 16.29
N LEU A 196 37.55 7.34 16.88
CA LEU A 196 36.27 7.08 16.21
C LEU A 196 35.26 8.22 16.35
N ALA A 197 35.74 9.44 16.63
CA ALA A 197 34.90 10.59 16.94
C ALA A 197 33.80 10.86 15.90
N GLU A 198 34.13 10.74 14.61
CA GLU A 198 33.14 10.93 13.53
C GLU A 198 32.04 9.87 13.54
N LYS A 199 32.39 8.62 13.82
CA LYS A 199 31.45 7.49 13.83
C LYS A 199 30.52 7.56 15.04
N VAL A 200 31.02 8.07 16.17
CA VAL A 200 30.25 8.28 17.40
C VAL A 200 29.14 9.32 17.21
N ARG A 201 29.27 10.28 16.29
CA ARG A 201 28.20 11.26 16.02
C ARG A 201 26.88 10.61 15.58
N LEU A 202 26.95 9.44 14.93
CA LEU A 202 25.77 8.67 14.51
C LEU A 202 25.15 7.83 15.64
N LEU A 203 25.79 7.76 16.81
CA LEU A 203 25.38 6.93 17.94
C LEU A 203 24.57 7.72 18.98
N GLY A 204 23.57 8.49 18.53
CA GLY A 204 22.67 9.21 19.45
C GLY A 204 21.97 8.29 20.46
N PRO A 205 21.37 8.83 21.54
CA PRO A 205 20.69 8.03 22.57
C PRO A 205 19.61 7.07 22.02
N GLU A 206 18.94 7.49 20.95
CA GLU A 206 17.89 6.73 20.24
C GLU A 206 18.43 5.81 19.14
N SER A 207 19.75 5.75 18.94
CA SER A 207 20.36 4.91 17.91
C SER A 207 20.08 3.43 18.15
N SER A 208 19.71 2.70 17.08
CA SER A 208 19.49 1.25 17.13
C SER A 208 20.76 0.47 17.49
N PHE A 209 21.95 1.10 17.38
CA PHE A 209 23.21 0.57 17.90
C PHE A 209 23.09 0.10 19.37
N TRP A 210 22.39 0.85 20.22
CA TRP A 210 22.27 0.51 21.65
C TRP A 210 21.38 -0.70 21.94
N GLN A 211 20.63 -1.16 20.94
CA GLN A 211 19.77 -2.34 21.03
C GLN A 211 20.51 -3.62 20.64
N GLU A 212 21.65 -3.49 19.94
CA GLU A 212 22.51 -4.61 19.56
C GLU A 212 23.07 -5.31 20.80
N GLN A 213 23.29 -6.63 20.68
CA GLN A 213 23.61 -7.48 21.83
C GLN A 213 24.84 -7.00 22.61
N VAL A 214 25.93 -6.63 21.92
CA VAL A 214 27.18 -6.24 22.58
C VAL A 214 27.03 -4.91 23.34
N PRO A 215 26.56 -3.80 22.74
CA PRO A 215 26.28 -2.56 23.48
C PRO A 215 25.24 -2.74 24.59
N ARG A 216 24.15 -3.48 24.33
CA ARG A 216 23.09 -3.70 25.32
C ARG A 216 23.59 -4.43 26.57
N GLU A 217 24.42 -5.46 26.42
CA GLU A 217 25.00 -6.18 27.56
C GLU A 217 26.07 -5.35 28.28
N LEU A 218 26.80 -4.50 27.56
CA LEU A 218 27.78 -3.59 28.17
C LEU A 218 27.10 -2.56 29.08
N LEU A 219 25.99 -1.95 28.63
CA LEU A 219 25.24 -0.96 29.39
C LEU A 219 24.60 -1.50 30.68
N LYS A 220 24.49 -2.83 30.84
CA LYS A 220 24.04 -3.45 32.10
C LYS A 220 25.12 -3.46 33.18
N LYS A 221 26.39 -3.29 32.82
CA LYS A 221 27.54 -3.37 33.73
C LYS A 221 28.04 -1.97 34.10
N ASN A 222 28.73 -1.88 35.24
CA ASN A 222 29.55 -0.70 35.54
C ASN A 222 30.79 -0.74 34.64
N ILE A 223 30.92 0.26 33.78
CA ILE A 223 31.96 0.32 32.75
C ILE A 223 33.26 0.80 33.40
N THR A 224 34.04 -0.15 33.90
CA THR A 224 35.42 0.07 34.37
C THR A 224 36.41 -0.22 33.25
N ASP A 225 37.66 0.24 33.36
CA ASP A 225 38.69 0.00 32.33
C ASP A 225 38.88 -1.49 32.04
N ARG A 226 38.76 -2.37 33.05
CA ARG A 226 38.83 -3.83 32.87
C ARG A 226 37.65 -4.37 32.05
N VAL A 227 36.43 -3.88 32.31
CA VAL A 227 35.23 -4.32 31.57
C VAL A 227 35.29 -3.80 30.14
N TRP A 228 35.75 -2.56 29.97
CA TRP A 228 35.98 -1.95 28.66
C TRP A 228 37.00 -2.75 27.85
N ALA A 229 38.18 -3.06 28.39
CA ALA A 229 39.22 -3.81 27.68
C ALA A 229 38.74 -5.19 27.14
N GLY A 230 37.82 -5.87 27.86
CA GLY A 230 37.22 -7.13 27.41
C GLY A 230 36.08 -6.99 26.39
N ALA A 231 35.57 -5.77 26.18
CA ALA A 231 34.49 -5.46 25.25
C ALA A 231 34.96 -4.65 24.04
N GLU A 232 36.05 -3.90 24.16
CA GLU A 232 36.53 -2.89 23.21
C GLU A 232 36.52 -3.37 21.77
N ALA A 233 37.28 -4.43 21.44
CA ALA A 233 37.38 -4.94 20.07
C ALA A 233 36.01 -5.29 19.45
N ARG A 234 35.08 -5.82 20.26
CA ARG A 234 33.72 -6.14 19.80
C ARG A 234 32.89 -4.88 19.61
N VAL A 235 32.96 -3.93 20.54
CA VAL A 235 32.24 -2.66 20.44
C VAL A 235 32.72 -1.90 19.20
N VAL A 236 34.04 -1.78 18.99
CA VAL A 236 34.63 -1.14 17.82
C VAL A 236 34.17 -1.81 16.53
N ALA A 237 34.22 -3.15 16.44
CA ALA A 237 33.73 -3.87 15.27
C ALA A 237 32.23 -3.60 14.98
N PHE A 238 31.41 -3.48 16.02
CA PHE A 238 30.01 -3.10 15.88
C PHE A 238 29.82 -1.65 15.45
N VAL A 239 30.61 -0.71 15.97
CA VAL A 239 30.57 0.70 15.55
C VAL A 239 30.93 0.84 14.08
N GLU A 240 31.99 0.15 13.62
CA GLU A 240 32.37 0.11 12.20
C GLU A 240 31.24 -0.42 11.32
N LYS A 241 30.67 -1.57 11.69
CA LYS A 241 29.56 -2.18 10.95
C LYS A 241 28.33 -1.27 10.91
N PHE A 242 28.01 -0.61 12.03
CA PHE A 242 26.89 0.30 12.14
C PHE A 242 27.08 1.54 11.28
N TYR A 243 28.29 2.10 11.29
CA TYR A 243 28.65 3.26 10.50
C TYR A 243 28.52 2.98 8.99
N THR A 244 29.08 1.87 8.50
CA THR A 244 28.94 1.46 7.09
C THR A 244 27.47 1.31 6.70
N ARG A 245 26.66 0.63 7.52
CA ARG A 245 25.22 0.46 7.26
C ARG A 245 24.49 1.81 7.20
N SER A 246 24.80 2.72 8.11
CA SER A 246 24.19 4.06 8.15
C SER A 246 24.50 4.87 6.89
N LEU A 247 25.74 4.80 6.40
CA LEU A 247 26.13 5.44 5.14
C LEU A 247 25.41 4.83 3.93
N GLU A 248 25.27 3.50 3.88
CA GLU A 248 24.52 2.81 2.82
C GLU A 248 23.04 3.18 2.85
N GLU A 249 22.43 3.27 4.03
CA GLU A 249 21.03 3.68 4.21
C GLU A 249 20.81 5.13 3.80
N GLU A 250 21.72 6.04 4.18
CA GLU A 250 21.69 7.44 3.75
C GLU A 250 21.85 7.57 2.22
N ALA A 251 22.78 6.83 1.63
CA ALA A 251 22.97 6.80 0.18
C ALA A 251 21.72 6.27 -0.55
N LYS A 252 21.11 5.20 -0.06
CA LYS A 252 19.84 4.67 -0.59
C LYS A 252 18.69 5.67 -0.45
N ALA A 253 18.60 6.35 0.69
CA ALA A 253 17.59 7.38 0.91
C ALA A 253 17.77 8.57 -0.05
N LYS A 254 19.00 9.02 -0.27
CA LYS A 254 19.33 10.08 -1.24
C LYS A 254 19.04 9.65 -2.68
N ALA A 255 19.39 8.42 -3.06
CA ALA A 255 19.09 7.89 -4.39
C ALA A 255 17.57 7.81 -4.63
N LYS A 256 16.82 7.33 -3.65
CA LYS A 256 15.35 7.25 -3.72
C LYS A 256 14.70 8.64 -3.78
N ASP A 257 15.22 9.62 -3.03
CA ASP A 257 14.74 11.00 -3.10
C ASP A 257 15.04 11.63 -4.47
N LEU A 258 16.24 11.38 -5.03
CA LEU A 258 16.60 11.83 -6.37
C LEU A 258 15.67 11.23 -7.43
N GLU A 259 15.43 9.93 -7.39
CA GLU A 259 14.51 9.22 -8.30
C GLU A 259 13.08 9.80 -8.19
N ARG A 260 12.58 10.01 -6.97
CA ARG A 260 11.27 10.65 -6.73
C ARG A 260 11.21 12.04 -7.37
N ARG A 261 12.23 12.86 -7.17
CA ARG A 261 12.30 14.21 -7.74
C ARG A 261 12.43 14.20 -9.27
N GLN A 262 13.14 13.24 -9.85
CA GLN A 262 13.19 13.04 -11.30
C GLN A 262 11.80 12.69 -11.85
N LYS A 263 11.09 11.75 -11.21
CA LYS A 263 9.70 11.42 -11.60
C LYS A 263 8.79 12.64 -11.57
N GLU A 264 8.82 13.40 -10.47
CA GLU A 264 8.00 14.61 -10.31
C GLU A 264 8.34 15.68 -11.36
N ALA A 265 9.63 15.86 -11.68
CA ALA A 265 10.07 16.79 -12.72
C ALA A 265 9.59 16.37 -14.11
N ILE A 266 9.73 15.09 -14.48
CA ILE A 266 9.24 14.54 -15.75
C ILE A 266 7.74 14.76 -15.86
N GLN A 267 6.95 14.39 -14.85
CA GLN A 267 5.51 14.55 -14.85
C GLN A 267 5.09 16.01 -15.06
N LYS A 268 5.68 16.94 -14.29
CA LYS A 268 5.39 18.37 -14.42
C LYS A 268 5.75 18.90 -15.81
N ARG A 269 6.87 18.46 -16.39
CA ARG A 269 7.29 18.84 -17.75
C ARG A 269 6.38 18.26 -18.82
N SER A 270 5.91 17.02 -18.64
CA SER A 270 4.90 16.42 -19.53
C SER A 270 3.59 17.20 -19.50
N GLU A 271 3.15 17.69 -18.34
CA GLU A 271 1.97 18.56 -18.23
C GLU A 271 2.15 19.88 -18.98
N LEU A 272 3.34 20.50 -18.88
CA LEU A 272 3.67 21.72 -19.63
C LEU A 272 3.73 21.48 -21.15
N PHE A 273 4.31 20.36 -21.57
CA PHE A 273 4.29 19.91 -22.96
C PHE A 273 2.87 19.76 -23.48
N LEU A 274 1.99 19.08 -22.72
CA LEU A 274 0.59 18.90 -23.10
C LEU A 274 -0.14 20.24 -23.20
N GLN A 275 0.18 21.22 -22.34
CA GLN A 275 -0.38 22.57 -22.46
C GLN A 275 0.06 23.24 -23.77
N ALA A 276 1.35 23.19 -24.11
CA ALA A 276 1.86 23.71 -25.37
C ALA A 276 1.20 23.02 -26.59
N TYR A 277 1.12 21.69 -26.57
CA TYR A 277 0.52 20.88 -27.62
C TYR A 277 -0.97 21.16 -27.79
N ASN A 278 -1.74 21.25 -26.69
CA ASN A 278 -3.17 21.57 -26.75
C ASN A 278 -3.44 22.97 -27.33
N ASN A 279 -2.53 23.93 -27.13
CA ASN A 279 -2.65 25.26 -27.74
C ASN A 279 -2.42 25.20 -29.24
N LEU A 280 -1.43 24.41 -29.68
CA LEU A 280 -1.20 24.14 -31.09
C LEU A 280 -2.41 23.45 -31.73
N GLU A 281 -2.91 22.36 -31.15
CA GLU A 281 -4.03 21.59 -31.70
C GLU A 281 -5.28 22.47 -31.92
N LYS A 282 -5.60 23.35 -30.97
CA LYS A 282 -6.71 24.32 -31.09
C LYS A 282 -6.51 25.36 -32.19
N SER A 283 -5.27 25.61 -32.60
CA SER A 283 -4.93 26.56 -33.67
C SER A 283 -5.00 25.93 -35.06
N LEU A 284 -4.97 24.58 -35.14
CA LEU A 284 -5.01 23.87 -36.41
C LEU A 284 -6.43 23.88 -37.01
N PRO A 285 -6.57 23.98 -38.34
CA PRO A 285 -7.86 23.81 -39.00
C PRO A 285 -8.46 22.43 -38.72
N VAL A 286 -9.79 22.37 -38.68
CA VAL A 286 -10.53 21.10 -38.56
C VAL A 286 -10.11 20.13 -39.67
N ASN A 287 -9.93 18.85 -39.34
CA ASN A 287 -9.46 17.78 -40.22
C ASN A 287 -8.00 17.89 -40.69
N THR A 288 -7.20 18.80 -40.11
CA THR A 288 -5.75 18.77 -40.33
C THR A 288 -5.18 17.55 -39.61
N PHE A 289 -4.41 16.74 -40.32
CA PHE A 289 -3.65 15.66 -39.68
C PHE A 289 -2.65 16.29 -38.69
N ALA A 290 -2.71 15.85 -37.44
CA ALA A 290 -1.82 16.29 -36.38
C ALA A 290 -1.17 15.08 -35.73
N LEU A 291 0.14 15.15 -35.57
CA LEU A 291 0.90 14.11 -34.89
C LEU A 291 0.47 14.03 -33.44
N SER A 292 0.04 12.85 -32.97
CA SER A 292 -0.48 12.72 -31.61
C SER A 292 0.54 13.18 -30.57
N SER A 293 0.05 13.71 -29.43
CA SER A 293 0.91 14.09 -28.31
C SER A 293 1.78 12.93 -27.80
N ALA A 294 1.32 11.68 -27.98
CA ALA A 294 2.12 10.51 -27.64
C ALA A 294 3.27 10.29 -28.62
N ASP A 295 2.99 10.36 -29.92
CA ASP A 295 4.01 10.20 -30.96
C ASP A 295 5.05 11.31 -30.95
N MET A 296 4.68 12.53 -30.51
CA MET A 296 5.65 13.60 -30.27
C MET A 296 6.75 13.21 -29.27
N PHE A 297 6.53 12.23 -28.40
CA PHE A 297 7.56 11.72 -27.49
C PHE A 297 8.52 10.73 -28.14
N THR A 298 8.34 10.40 -29.42
CA THR A 298 9.36 9.71 -30.21
C THR A 298 10.39 10.68 -30.79
N ILE A 299 10.15 11.99 -30.65
CA ILE A 299 11.03 13.06 -31.12
C ILE A 299 12.10 13.35 -30.05
N PRO A 300 13.41 13.19 -30.38
CA PRO A 300 14.49 13.38 -29.41
C PRO A 300 14.45 14.72 -28.69
N GLU A 301 14.09 15.80 -29.37
CA GLU A 301 14.01 17.15 -28.81
C GLU A 301 12.96 17.25 -27.70
N VAL A 302 11.84 16.53 -27.84
CA VAL A 302 10.79 16.46 -26.79
C VAL A 302 11.28 15.63 -25.62
N VAL A 303 11.86 14.47 -25.90
CA VAL A 303 12.39 13.55 -24.89
C VAL A 303 13.46 14.24 -24.06
N ASP A 304 14.47 14.83 -24.70
CA ASP A 304 15.59 15.47 -24.04
C ASP A 304 15.13 16.64 -23.14
N LEU A 305 14.20 17.47 -23.63
CA LEU A 305 13.68 18.58 -22.85
C LEU A 305 12.91 18.10 -21.60
N ILE A 306 12.16 17.00 -21.71
CA ILE A 306 11.39 16.45 -20.59
C ILE A 306 12.29 15.68 -19.61
N THR A 307 13.16 14.81 -20.12
CA THR A 307 13.84 13.78 -19.31
C THR A 307 15.30 14.10 -19.00
N GLN A 308 16.01 14.79 -19.89
CA GLN A 308 17.44 15.08 -19.73
C GLN A 308 17.73 16.46 -19.12
N THR A 309 16.75 17.37 -19.12
CA THR A 309 16.90 18.67 -18.45
C THR A 309 17.16 18.50 -16.95
N PRO A 310 18.21 19.11 -16.36
CA PRO A 310 18.49 19.04 -14.92
C PRO A 310 17.28 19.39 -14.06
N ILE A 311 17.06 18.68 -12.95
CA ILE A 311 15.84 18.80 -12.10
C ILE A 311 15.66 20.21 -11.54
N ASP A 312 16.77 20.90 -11.30
CA ASP A 312 16.84 22.27 -10.77
C ASP A 312 16.62 23.36 -11.82
N GLN A 313 16.68 23.00 -13.10
CA GLN A 313 16.37 23.93 -14.19
C GLN A 313 14.85 24.04 -14.38
N GLU A 314 14.36 25.28 -14.34
CA GLU A 314 12.97 25.60 -14.64
C GLU A 314 12.69 25.41 -16.14
N VAL A 315 11.60 24.69 -16.43
CA VAL A 315 11.05 24.51 -17.78
C VAL A 315 9.67 25.13 -17.78
N THR A 316 9.34 25.82 -18.86
CA THR A 316 8.10 26.57 -19.08
C THR A 316 7.43 26.10 -20.37
N VAL A 317 6.19 26.54 -20.60
CA VAL A 317 5.47 26.25 -21.86
C VAL A 317 6.22 26.83 -23.07
N ALA A 318 6.88 27.98 -22.91
CA ALA A 318 7.58 28.66 -24.00
C ALA A 318 8.78 27.87 -24.54
N ASP A 319 9.39 27.02 -23.72
CA ASP A 319 10.53 26.18 -24.11
C ASP A 319 10.12 25.14 -25.17
N PHE A 320 8.82 24.83 -25.29
CA PHE A 320 8.28 23.94 -26.31
C PHE A 320 7.91 24.65 -27.62
N ASN A 321 7.92 25.99 -27.69
CA ASN A 321 7.40 26.73 -28.84
C ASN A 321 8.12 26.38 -30.15
N GLY A 322 9.45 26.27 -30.13
CA GLY A 322 10.21 25.90 -31.34
C GLY A 322 9.84 24.52 -31.88
N ILE A 323 9.50 23.58 -30.99
CA ILE A 323 9.02 22.25 -31.37
C ILE A 323 7.61 22.36 -31.97
N MET A 324 6.73 23.16 -31.37
CA MET A 324 5.36 23.38 -31.86
C MET A 324 5.33 24.09 -33.21
N GLU A 325 6.24 25.04 -33.45
CA GLU A 325 6.41 25.71 -34.75
C GLU A 325 6.84 24.72 -35.84
N GLY A 326 7.67 23.73 -35.48
CA GLY A 326 8.10 22.65 -36.37
C GLY A 326 7.10 21.51 -36.57
N HIS A 327 5.94 21.54 -35.90
CA HIS A 327 5.02 20.39 -35.84
C HIS A 327 4.55 19.88 -37.21
N ALA A 328 4.34 20.77 -38.20
CA ALA A 328 3.91 20.33 -39.53
C ALA A 328 4.98 19.46 -40.21
N ALA A 329 6.25 19.84 -40.12
CA ALA A 329 7.35 19.04 -40.66
C ALA A 329 7.52 17.72 -39.89
N LEU A 330 7.35 17.74 -38.56
CA LEU A 330 7.37 16.53 -37.74
C LEU A 330 6.23 15.58 -38.08
N SER A 331 5.04 16.11 -38.38
CA SER A 331 3.87 15.31 -38.77
C SER A 331 4.10 14.61 -40.11
N GLU A 332 4.66 15.29 -41.11
CA GLU A 332 5.01 14.69 -42.40
C GLU A 332 6.12 13.65 -42.26
N TRP A 333 7.16 13.95 -41.48
CA TRP A 333 8.22 12.99 -41.18
C TRP A 333 7.67 11.72 -40.53
N TRP A 334 6.83 11.87 -39.49
CA TRP A 334 6.22 10.73 -38.82
C TRP A 334 5.31 9.95 -39.77
N LYS A 335 4.54 10.65 -40.62
CA LYS A 335 3.65 10.00 -41.58
C LYS A 335 4.44 9.14 -42.56
N ALA A 336 5.61 9.61 -43.01
CA ALA A 336 6.50 8.81 -43.83
C ALA A 336 7.02 7.56 -43.09
N GLN A 337 7.42 7.68 -41.82
CA GLN A 337 7.83 6.52 -41.00
C GLN A 337 6.70 5.51 -40.80
N ALA A 338 5.49 5.99 -40.48
CA ALA A 338 4.33 5.15 -40.28
C ALA A 338 3.90 4.44 -41.58
N THR A 339 3.92 5.15 -42.71
CA THR A 339 3.67 4.61 -44.04
C THR A 339 4.71 3.54 -44.40
N GLN A 340 5.98 3.78 -44.14
CA GLN A 340 7.05 2.81 -44.37
C GLN A 340 6.85 1.54 -43.54
N LYS A 341 6.45 1.65 -42.27
CA LYS A 341 6.15 0.49 -41.42
C LYS A 341 4.98 -0.35 -41.97
N LEU A 342 3.94 0.31 -42.48
CA LEU A 342 2.80 -0.36 -43.13
C LEU A 342 3.22 -1.02 -44.45
N LEU A 343 4.08 -0.36 -45.24
CA LEU A 343 4.65 -0.92 -46.46
C LEU A 343 5.45 -2.20 -46.16
N ASP A 344 6.31 -2.15 -45.15
CA ASP A 344 7.10 -3.31 -44.70
C ASP A 344 6.19 -4.47 -44.27
N THR A 345 5.04 -4.16 -43.65
CA THR A 345 4.06 -5.17 -43.22
C THR A 345 3.40 -5.90 -44.40
N ILE A 346 3.24 -5.24 -45.55
CA ILE A 346 2.60 -5.83 -46.73
C ILE A 346 3.58 -6.29 -47.80
N ARG A 347 4.87 -5.96 -47.69
CA ARG A 347 5.86 -6.05 -48.77
C ARG A 347 5.87 -7.42 -49.47
N ASP A 348 5.93 -8.51 -48.70
CA ASP A 348 5.95 -9.87 -49.24
C ASP A 348 4.69 -10.19 -50.05
N LYS A 349 3.53 -9.76 -49.54
CA LYS A 349 2.23 -9.98 -50.17
C LYS A 349 2.06 -9.13 -51.42
N ALA A 350 2.47 -7.86 -51.35
CA ALA A 350 2.45 -6.95 -52.48
C ALA A 350 3.34 -7.48 -53.61
N ALA A 351 4.56 -7.92 -53.31
CA ALA A 351 5.46 -8.53 -54.29
C ALA A 351 4.82 -9.74 -54.98
N GLN A 352 4.16 -10.61 -54.20
CA GLN A 352 3.41 -11.76 -54.73
C GLN A 352 2.25 -11.35 -55.64
N ALA A 353 1.41 -10.40 -55.23
CA ALA A 353 0.24 -9.97 -56.01
C ALA A 353 0.62 -9.22 -57.30
N LEU A 354 1.71 -8.45 -57.25
CA LEU A 354 2.18 -7.64 -58.37
C LEU A 354 3.09 -8.44 -59.32
N GLU A 355 3.57 -9.60 -58.89
CA GLU A 355 4.53 -10.45 -59.60
C GLU A 355 5.86 -9.72 -59.83
N VAL A 356 6.34 -9.04 -58.79
CA VAL A 356 7.58 -8.26 -58.78
C VAL A 356 8.49 -8.73 -57.64
N THR A 357 9.74 -8.30 -57.65
CA THR A 357 10.68 -8.54 -56.53
C THR A 357 10.34 -7.65 -55.33
N LEU A 358 10.82 -8.02 -54.12
CA LEU A 358 10.58 -7.25 -52.89
C LEU A 358 11.08 -5.80 -52.99
N ASP A 359 12.19 -5.59 -53.71
CA ASP A 359 12.83 -4.28 -53.88
C ASP A 359 12.06 -3.36 -54.85
N GLU A 360 11.18 -3.93 -55.68
CA GLU A 360 10.34 -3.18 -56.62
C GLU A 360 9.01 -2.72 -55.99
N VAL A 361 8.70 -3.18 -54.77
CA VAL A 361 7.49 -2.76 -54.04
C VAL A 361 7.71 -1.37 -53.46
N THR A 362 6.98 -0.39 -54.00
CA THR A 362 7.02 1.02 -53.58
C THR A 362 5.81 1.38 -52.71
N GLU A 363 5.82 2.59 -52.12
CA GLU A 363 4.68 3.12 -51.34
C GLU A 363 3.35 3.11 -52.10
N SER A 364 3.37 3.22 -53.44
CA SER A 364 2.15 3.14 -54.27
C SER A 364 1.38 1.81 -54.13
N ALA A 365 2.04 0.74 -53.65
CA ALA A 365 1.37 -0.52 -53.36
C ALA A 365 0.36 -0.39 -52.21
N LEU A 366 0.51 0.60 -51.32
CA LEU A 366 -0.42 0.85 -50.21
C LEU A 366 -1.75 1.45 -50.66
N ASP A 367 -1.81 2.03 -51.87
CA ASP A 367 -3.07 2.54 -52.44
C ASP A 367 -3.93 1.41 -53.02
N LEU A 368 -3.33 0.27 -53.34
CA LEU A 368 -4.00 -0.85 -54.01
C LEU A 368 -5.05 -1.50 -53.10
N ALA A 369 -6.15 -1.98 -53.71
CA ALA A 369 -7.29 -2.51 -52.97
C ALA A 369 -6.95 -3.69 -52.04
N PHE A 370 -5.85 -4.42 -52.30
CA PHE A 370 -5.39 -5.51 -51.45
C PHE A 370 -4.60 -5.06 -50.21
N ALA A 371 -4.18 -3.80 -50.13
CA ALA A 371 -3.38 -3.25 -49.03
C ALA A 371 -4.26 -2.86 -47.84
N LEU A 372 -4.98 -3.85 -47.31
CA LEU A 372 -5.92 -3.68 -46.20
C LEU A 372 -5.34 -4.21 -44.89
N PHE A 373 -5.50 -3.43 -43.84
CA PHE A 373 -5.00 -3.73 -42.50
C PHE A 373 -6.13 -4.10 -41.56
N ARG A 374 -5.84 -5.01 -40.62
CA ARG A 374 -6.76 -5.40 -39.56
C ARG A 374 -6.17 -5.00 -38.22
N CYS A 375 -6.99 -4.36 -37.39
CA CYS A 375 -6.62 -4.07 -36.01
C CYS A 375 -6.80 -5.29 -35.11
N ASN A 376 -5.76 -5.64 -34.34
CA ASN A 376 -5.76 -6.72 -33.34
C ASN A 376 -6.61 -6.40 -32.12
N THR A 377 -6.92 -5.13 -31.87
CA THR A 377 -7.56 -4.67 -30.63
C THR A 377 -9.04 -4.42 -30.77
N CYS A 378 -9.47 -3.94 -31.93
CA CYS A 378 -10.85 -3.55 -32.15
C CYS A 378 -11.81 -4.78 -32.15
N PHE A 379 -11.28 -6.01 -31.90
CA PHE A 379 -11.99 -7.30 -31.87
C PHE A 379 -11.53 -8.17 -30.72
N GLY A 380 -12.01 -7.90 -29.50
CA GLY A 380 -11.98 -8.91 -28.45
C GLY A 380 -13.25 -9.75 -28.55
N ASP A 381 -13.21 -10.91 -29.21
CA ASP A 381 -14.05 -12.15 -29.17
C ASP A 381 -15.56 -12.13 -28.77
N ARG A 382 -16.18 -10.99 -28.46
CA ARG A 382 -17.42 -10.95 -27.68
C ARG A 382 -18.69 -10.61 -28.48
N TYR A 383 -18.57 -10.10 -29.72
CA TYR A 383 -19.74 -9.55 -30.43
C TYR A 383 -19.90 -9.92 -31.91
N ASN A 384 -19.25 -10.97 -32.42
CA ASN A 384 -19.49 -11.58 -33.76
C ASN A 384 -19.51 -10.65 -34.99
N LEU A 385 -19.28 -9.35 -34.86
CA LEU A 385 -19.07 -8.42 -35.96
C LEU A 385 -17.60 -8.55 -36.40
N LEU A 386 -17.37 -8.58 -37.70
CA LEU A 386 -16.02 -8.62 -38.26
C LEU A 386 -15.37 -7.23 -38.17
N PRO A 387 -14.05 -7.16 -37.98
CA PRO A 387 -13.30 -5.91 -38.11
C PRO A 387 -13.53 -5.18 -39.41
N PRO A 388 -13.68 -3.85 -39.37
CA PRO A 388 -13.43 -3.07 -40.55
C PRO A 388 -11.99 -3.36 -40.97
N LEU A 389 -11.85 -3.68 -42.26
CA LEU A 389 -10.56 -3.64 -42.92
C LEU A 389 -10.23 -2.17 -43.15
N LEU A 390 -8.99 -1.80 -42.85
CA LEU A 390 -8.55 -0.41 -42.83
C LEU A 390 -7.69 -0.17 -44.07
N SER A 391 -8.02 0.88 -44.82
CA SER A 391 -7.12 1.44 -45.83
C SER A 391 -5.89 2.08 -45.17
N LEU A 392 -4.93 2.57 -45.97
CA LEU A 392 -3.77 3.30 -45.44
C LEU A 392 -4.19 4.49 -44.56
N GLU A 393 -5.11 5.34 -45.02
CA GLU A 393 -5.53 6.54 -44.29
C GLU A 393 -6.26 6.18 -42.98
N ASP A 394 -7.11 5.15 -43.03
CA ASP A 394 -7.81 4.65 -41.84
C ASP A 394 -6.85 4.02 -40.84
N ALA A 395 -5.83 3.29 -41.32
CA ALA A 395 -4.82 2.65 -40.50
C ALA A 395 -3.95 3.67 -39.73
N LEU A 396 -3.58 4.77 -40.39
CA LEU A 396 -2.78 5.84 -39.78
C LEU A 396 -3.55 6.59 -38.68
N THR A 397 -4.87 6.73 -38.83
CA THR A 397 -5.74 7.48 -37.90
C THR A 397 -6.56 6.59 -36.96
N HIS A 398 -6.35 5.27 -37.03
CA HIS A 398 -7.18 4.31 -36.33
C HIS A 398 -7.14 4.48 -34.80
N ARG A 399 -8.28 4.65 -34.14
CA ARG A 399 -8.30 4.90 -32.68
C ARG A 399 -7.59 3.82 -31.85
N CYS A 400 -7.66 2.55 -32.26
CA CYS A 400 -6.99 1.45 -31.54
C CYS A 400 -5.44 1.53 -31.65
N THR A 401 -4.88 2.31 -32.60
CA THR A 401 -3.44 2.62 -32.68
C THR A 401 -3.05 3.90 -31.93
N LEU A 402 -4.01 4.58 -31.32
CA LEU A 402 -3.82 5.81 -30.54
C LEU A 402 -4.19 5.63 -29.04
N GLY A 403 -4.59 4.42 -28.61
CA GLY A 403 -5.25 4.18 -27.31
C GLY A 403 -4.63 3.11 -26.40
N LEU A 404 -5.04 3.12 -25.12
CA LEU A 404 -4.51 2.32 -23.99
C LEU A 404 -5.02 0.88 -23.88
N TYR A 405 -5.61 0.31 -24.93
CA TYR A 405 -6.37 -0.93 -24.78
C TYR A 405 -5.52 -2.16 -24.37
N LYS A 406 -4.18 -2.04 -24.44
CA LYS A 406 -3.23 -2.89 -23.72
C LYS A 406 -2.09 -2.01 -23.24
N THR A 407 -1.64 -2.19 -22.00
CA THR A 407 -0.35 -1.67 -21.55
C THR A 407 0.73 -2.63 -22.06
N PRO A 408 1.44 -2.37 -23.18
CA PRO A 408 2.68 -3.07 -23.44
C PRO A 408 3.59 -2.90 -22.22
N GLN A 409 4.35 -3.95 -21.88
CA GLN A 409 5.45 -3.77 -20.94
C GLN A 409 6.45 -2.82 -21.61
N VAL A 410 6.52 -1.61 -21.08
CA VAL A 410 7.52 -0.64 -21.48
C VAL A 410 8.66 -0.77 -20.48
N ASP A 411 9.81 -1.27 -20.93
CA ASP A 411 11.00 -1.41 -20.09
C ASP A 411 11.66 -0.05 -19.80
N ASP A 412 11.31 0.99 -20.56
CA ASP A 412 11.77 2.36 -20.39
C ASP A 412 10.92 3.11 -19.35
N SER A 413 11.51 3.39 -18.19
CA SER A 413 10.85 4.11 -17.09
C SER A 413 10.47 5.54 -17.44
N GLN A 414 11.23 6.21 -18.31
CA GLN A 414 10.95 7.57 -18.74
C GLN A 414 9.72 7.61 -19.64
N LEU A 415 9.66 6.69 -20.61
CA LEU A 415 8.50 6.51 -21.48
C LEU A 415 7.25 6.11 -20.66
N ALA A 416 7.40 5.25 -19.65
CA ALA A 416 6.30 4.89 -18.77
C ALA A 416 5.72 6.10 -18.02
N HIS A 417 6.57 6.99 -17.49
CA HIS A 417 6.13 8.22 -16.83
C HIS A 417 5.44 9.21 -17.79
N PHE A 418 5.95 9.33 -19.01
CA PHE A 418 5.31 10.16 -20.02
C PHE A 418 3.94 9.62 -20.44
N ILE A 419 3.83 8.30 -20.67
CA ILE A 419 2.55 7.66 -20.99
C ILE A 419 1.56 7.79 -19.83
N GLU A 420 2.02 7.73 -18.57
CA GLU A 420 1.17 8.00 -17.39
C GLU A 420 0.58 9.42 -17.44
N ALA A 421 1.33 10.41 -17.94
CA ALA A 421 0.88 11.79 -18.07
C ALA A 421 -0.02 12.03 -19.30
N VAL A 422 0.34 11.49 -20.47
CA VAL A 422 -0.36 11.72 -21.75
C VAL A 422 -1.52 10.75 -21.96
N ASN A 423 -1.51 9.63 -21.22
CA ASN A 423 -2.53 8.60 -21.26
C ASN A 423 -2.71 7.95 -22.65
N HIS A 424 -1.71 8.03 -23.53
CA HIS A 424 -1.71 7.47 -24.90
C HIS A 424 -0.33 6.84 -25.20
N TYR A 425 -0.30 5.83 -26.07
CA TYR A 425 0.94 5.20 -26.54
C TYR A 425 1.32 5.74 -27.93
N PRO A 426 2.62 5.90 -28.23
CA PRO A 426 3.05 6.20 -29.59
C PRO A 426 2.64 5.09 -30.57
N TRP A 427 2.07 5.47 -31.71
CA TRP A 427 1.62 4.58 -32.77
C TRP A 427 2.75 3.67 -33.27
N ILE A 428 3.98 4.21 -33.41
CA ILE A 428 5.14 3.48 -33.93
C ILE A 428 5.50 2.30 -33.02
N ILE A 429 5.30 2.43 -31.71
CA ILE A 429 5.61 1.38 -30.73
C ILE A 429 4.53 0.30 -30.73
N LEU A 430 3.31 0.66 -31.13
CA LEU A 430 2.18 -0.25 -31.18
C LEU A 430 2.24 -1.16 -32.43
N ASP A 431 2.20 -2.47 -32.22
CA ASP A 431 2.05 -3.49 -33.28
C ASP A 431 0.59 -3.98 -33.38
N GLN A 432 -0.34 -3.03 -33.52
CA GLN A 432 -1.78 -3.33 -33.51
C GLN A 432 -2.36 -3.65 -34.88
N LEU A 433 -1.62 -3.39 -35.97
CA LEU A 433 -2.11 -3.56 -37.33
C LEU A 433 -1.40 -4.73 -38.02
N LYS A 434 -2.17 -5.60 -38.67
CA LYS A 434 -1.64 -6.76 -39.40
C LYS A 434 -2.40 -6.99 -40.68
N VAL A 435 -1.76 -7.65 -41.64
CA VAL A 435 -2.43 -8.17 -42.83
C VAL A 435 -2.63 -9.67 -42.68
N ARG A 436 -3.88 -10.11 -42.66
CA ARG A 436 -4.19 -11.55 -42.61
C ARG A 436 -4.14 -12.15 -44.00
N ASP A 437 -3.56 -13.35 -44.10
CA ASP A 437 -3.53 -14.13 -45.35
C ASP A 437 -4.91 -14.30 -45.96
N LYS A 438 -5.93 -14.53 -45.11
CA LYS A 438 -7.30 -14.74 -45.55
C LYS A 438 -7.91 -13.47 -46.19
N ASP A 439 -7.75 -12.32 -45.54
CA ASP A 439 -8.31 -11.06 -46.03
C ASP A 439 -7.64 -10.66 -47.35
N PHE A 440 -6.33 -10.81 -47.42
CA PHE A 440 -5.56 -10.62 -48.65
C PHE A 440 -6.03 -11.55 -49.78
N SER A 441 -6.12 -12.85 -49.52
CA SER A 441 -6.56 -13.85 -50.52
C SER A 441 -7.99 -13.59 -51.00
N ASN A 442 -8.90 -13.25 -50.08
CA ASN A 442 -10.28 -12.90 -50.40
C ASN A 442 -10.35 -11.66 -51.29
N THR A 443 -9.54 -10.64 -51.00
CA THR A 443 -9.50 -9.41 -51.78
C THR A 443 -9.01 -9.67 -53.20
N LEU A 444 -7.95 -10.48 -53.37
CA LEU A 444 -7.49 -10.88 -54.71
C LEU A 444 -8.55 -11.66 -55.48
N LYS A 445 -9.29 -12.55 -54.80
CA LYS A 445 -10.40 -13.29 -55.41
C LYS A 445 -11.53 -12.34 -55.83
N PHE A 446 -11.93 -11.42 -54.95
CA PHE A 446 -12.95 -10.41 -55.23
C PHE A 446 -12.61 -9.57 -56.47
N LEU A 447 -11.38 -9.08 -56.57
CA LEU A 447 -10.93 -8.31 -57.73
C LEU A 447 -11.02 -9.13 -59.03
N LYS A 448 -10.59 -10.40 -58.99
CA LYS A 448 -10.73 -11.32 -60.15
C LYS A 448 -12.19 -11.57 -60.52
N ASP A 449 -13.04 -11.87 -59.54
CA ASP A 449 -14.45 -12.21 -59.73
C ASP A 449 -15.26 -11.01 -60.25
N THR A 450 -14.85 -9.78 -59.90
CA THR A 450 -15.46 -8.54 -60.38
C THR A 450 -14.82 -7.98 -61.66
N GLY A 451 -13.83 -8.70 -62.24
CA GLY A 451 -13.17 -8.31 -63.48
C GLY A 451 -12.27 -7.07 -63.34
N ARG A 452 -11.78 -6.79 -62.13
CA ARG A 452 -10.92 -5.65 -61.79
C ARG A 452 -9.45 -6.06 -61.81
N ASP A 453 -8.59 -5.18 -62.28
CA ASP A 453 -7.15 -5.43 -62.35
C ASP A 453 -6.49 -5.22 -60.98
N ILE A 454 -5.83 -6.27 -60.48
CA ILE A 454 -5.13 -6.29 -59.19
C ILE A 454 -4.01 -5.25 -59.13
N LYS A 455 -3.36 -4.96 -60.27
CA LYS A 455 -2.17 -4.10 -60.31
C LYS A 455 -2.51 -2.61 -60.32
N THR A 456 -3.76 -2.25 -60.56
CA THR A 456 -4.18 -0.85 -60.77
C THR A 456 -5.40 -0.44 -59.96
N THR A 457 -6.21 -1.39 -59.47
CA THR A 457 -7.41 -1.07 -58.67
C THR A 457 -7.01 -0.64 -57.26
N THR A 458 -7.34 0.60 -56.89
CA THR A 458 -7.11 1.14 -55.55
C THR A 458 -8.32 0.95 -54.63
N ALA A 459 -8.11 0.99 -53.31
CA ALA A 459 -9.21 0.98 -52.34
C ALA A 459 -10.17 2.16 -52.59
N LYS A 460 -9.60 3.35 -52.80
CA LYS A 460 -10.36 4.57 -53.13
C LYS A 460 -11.23 4.44 -54.38
N MET A 461 -10.74 3.78 -55.43
CA MET A 461 -11.54 3.51 -56.63
C MET A 461 -12.76 2.62 -56.33
N LEU A 462 -12.66 1.71 -55.38
CA LEU A 462 -13.79 0.88 -54.96
C LEU A 462 -14.77 1.68 -54.08
N ASP A 463 -14.26 2.52 -53.19
CA ASP A 463 -15.07 3.42 -52.35
C ASP A 463 -15.85 4.45 -53.16
N GLU A 464 -15.24 5.05 -54.17
CA GLU A 464 -15.89 6.06 -55.04
C GLU A 464 -17.00 5.47 -55.91
N VAL A 465 -16.87 4.19 -56.27
CA VAL A 465 -17.90 3.49 -57.04
C VAL A 465 -19.09 3.11 -56.15
N ASP A 466 -18.85 2.88 -54.85
CA ASP A 466 -19.86 2.54 -53.83
C ASP A 466 -20.82 1.43 -54.29
N GLU A 467 -20.24 0.40 -54.92
CA GLU A 467 -21.00 -0.73 -55.44
C GLU A 467 -21.54 -1.59 -54.29
N ILE A 468 -22.83 -1.93 -54.37
CA ILE A 468 -23.49 -2.77 -53.38
C ILE A 468 -23.52 -4.22 -53.87
N PHE A 469 -23.16 -5.13 -52.97
CA PHE A 469 -23.05 -6.55 -53.20
C PHE A 469 -24.05 -7.34 -52.38
N GLU A 470 -24.67 -8.36 -52.98
CA GLU A 470 -25.59 -9.26 -52.27
C GLU A 470 -24.86 -10.51 -51.77
N CYS A 471 -24.97 -10.83 -50.48
CA CYS A 471 -24.48 -12.09 -49.94
C CYS A 471 -25.48 -13.23 -50.16
N ARG A 472 -25.20 -14.11 -51.13
CA ARG A 472 -26.06 -15.27 -51.40
C ARG A 472 -26.01 -16.37 -50.34
N SER A 473 -24.94 -16.47 -49.57
CA SER A 473 -24.82 -17.48 -48.51
C SER A 473 -25.59 -17.12 -47.24
N CYS A 474 -25.84 -15.83 -47.02
CA CYS A 474 -26.72 -15.33 -45.95
C CYS A 474 -28.20 -15.55 -46.26
N TRP A 475 -28.55 -15.78 -47.53
CA TRP A 475 -29.89 -16.17 -47.92
C TRP A 475 -30.14 -17.65 -47.57
N ARG A 476 -30.65 -17.91 -46.36
CA ARG A 476 -31.26 -19.19 -45.99
C ARG A 476 -32.76 -18.98 -45.95
N GLY A 477 -33.48 -19.44 -46.98
CA GLY A 477 -34.93 -19.27 -47.17
C GLY A 477 -35.84 -19.94 -46.14
N ASP A 478 -35.39 -20.09 -44.89
CA ASP A 478 -36.12 -20.69 -43.76
C ASP A 478 -36.11 -19.78 -42.51
N SER A 479 -35.51 -18.58 -42.59
CA SER A 479 -35.50 -17.62 -41.48
C SER A 479 -36.49 -16.48 -41.75
N TYR A 480 -37.22 -16.04 -40.72
CA TYR A 480 -38.24 -14.98 -40.76
C TYR A 480 -37.73 -13.60 -41.25
N LEU A 481 -36.43 -13.48 -41.55
CA LEU A 481 -35.79 -12.35 -42.21
C LEU A 481 -35.49 -12.77 -43.65
N ASP A 482 -36.49 -12.70 -44.53
CA ASP A 482 -36.38 -12.97 -45.98
C ASP A 482 -35.62 -11.83 -46.71
N GLU A 483 -34.78 -11.11 -45.99
CA GLU A 483 -34.10 -9.90 -46.44
C GLU A 483 -32.71 -10.25 -46.99
N LYS A 484 -32.43 -9.74 -48.18
CA LYS A 484 -31.12 -9.85 -48.81
C LYS A 484 -30.10 -9.06 -47.99
N VAL A 485 -29.02 -9.72 -47.60
CA VAL A 485 -27.91 -9.02 -46.93
C VAL A 485 -27.11 -8.29 -48.00
N MET A 486 -27.22 -6.97 -47.98
CA MET A 486 -26.46 -6.06 -48.83
C MET A 486 -25.16 -5.66 -48.11
N LEU A 487 -24.06 -5.69 -48.84
CA LEU A 487 -22.70 -5.47 -48.36
C LEU A 487 -22.03 -4.41 -49.23
N ASP A 488 -21.20 -3.57 -48.62
CA ASP A 488 -20.16 -2.85 -49.37
C ASP A 488 -19.00 -3.81 -49.72
N TRP A 489 -18.02 -3.32 -50.48
CA TRP A 489 -16.89 -4.14 -50.89
C TRP A 489 -15.99 -4.56 -49.71
N HIS A 490 -15.83 -3.71 -48.68
CA HIS A 490 -15.05 -4.02 -47.48
C HIS A 490 -15.63 -5.24 -46.74
N LEU A 491 -16.96 -5.27 -46.59
CA LEU A 491 -17.68 -6.39 -46.01
C LEU A 491 -17.69 -7.61 -46.94
N ALA A 492 -17.75 -7.41 -48.26
CA ALA A 492 -17.68 -8.49 -49.22
C ALA A 492 -16.34 -9.25 -49.14
N VAL A 493 -15.21 -8.55 -48.97
CA VAL A 493 -13.89 -9.19 -48.85
C VAL A 493 -13.60 -9.72 -47.44
N SER A 494 -14.15 -9.11 -46.39
CA SER A 494 -13.95 -9.54 -44.99
C SER A 494 -14.72 -10.82 -44.63
N ASN A 495 -15.84 -11.09 -45.30
CA ASN A 495 -16.67 -12.23 -44.98
C ASN A 495 -16.15 -13.57 -45.56
N GLU A 496 -16.44 -14.68 -44.87
CA GLU A 496 -16.08 -16.04 -45.28
C GLU A 496 -16.99 -16.62 -46.38
N PHE A 497 -17.75 -15.79 -47.11
CA PHE A 497 -18.75 -16.26 -48.07
C PHE A 497 -18.10 -16.64 -49.40
N THR A 498 -17.33 -17.73 -49.36
CA THR A 498 -16.44 -18.18 -50.44
C THR A 498 -17.15 -18.72 -51.69
N GLU A 499 -18.48 -18.90 -51.70
CA GLU A 499 -19.14 -19.62 -52.81
C GLU A 499 -20.44 -18.99 -53.35
N GLY A 500 -20.86 -17.84 -52.85
CA GLY A 500 -22.13 -17.21 -53.25
C GLY A 500 -21.97 -15.97 -54.12
N VAL A 501 -21.97 -16.14 -55.45
CA VAL A 501 -21.92 -15.11 -56.51
C VAL A 501 -22.41 -13.72 -56.07
N LEU A 502 -21.47 -12.76 -56.04
CA LEU A 502 -21.72 -11.32 -55.95
C LEU A 502 -22.51 -10.90 -57.20
N LEU A 503 -23.76 -10.46 -57.04
CA LEU A 503 -24.42 -9.70 -58.10
C LEU A 503 -24.15 -8.22 -57.84
N LEU A 504 -23.58 -7.56 -58.83
CA LEU A 504 -23.60 -6.12 -58.92
C LEU A 504 -25.05 -5.66 -59.07
N TRP A 505 -25.55 -4.93 -58.09
CA TRP A 505 -26.84 -4.27 -58.20
C TRP A 505 -26.67 -3.02 -59.08
N ARG A 506 -26.58 -3.23 -60.40
CA ARG A 506 -26.71 -2.16 -61.40
C ARG A 506 -28.15 -2.21 -61.91
N ASP A 507 -28.87 -1.11 -61.70
CA ASP A 507 -30.25 -0.80 -62.13
C ASP A 507 -31.37 -1.00 -61.09
N CYS A 508 -31.57 0.05 -60.28
CA CYS A 508 -32.88 0.67 -60.05
C CYS A 508 -32.75 2.19 -60.21
#